data_AF-A0A4Y7PDQ3-F1
#
_entry.id   AF-A0A4Y7PDQ3-F1
#
_cell.length_a   1.000
_cell.length_b   1.000
_cell.length_c   1.000
_cell.angle_alpha   90.00
_cell.angle_beta   90.00
_cell.angle_gamma   90.00
#
_symmetry.space_group_name_H-M   'P 1'
#
loop_
_entity.id
_entity.type
_entity.pdbx_description
1 polymer ?
#
loop_
_entity_poly.entity_id
_entity_poly.type
_entity_poly.pdbx_seq_one_letter_code
_entity_poly.pdbx_strand_id
1 'polypeptide(L)'
;YKGSFYYKVPVGSTVNGNFTASLVSSSGAELASATVPINSTATDWTQVHFSFTPTIAPSDTNNVFSVTVDGASAAGQTIYFALFSLFPPTYKNRPNGMRIDLAEALAETKPGFFRFPGGNNLVRTGL
;
A
#
# COMPACT_ATOMS: atom_id res chain seq x y z
N TYR A 1 5.50 -7.87 -3.07
CA TYR A 1 4.84 -6.55 -2.96
C TYR A 1 5.74 -5.60 -2.21
N LYS A 2 5.71 -4.32 -2.58
CA LYS A 2 6.38 -3.24 -1.86
C LYS A 2 5.32 -2.23 -1.46
N GLY A 3 5.31 -1.83 -0.19
CA GLY A 3 4.33 -0.89 0.32
C GLY A 3 4.95 0.16 1.21
N SER A 4 4.17 1.21 1.45
CA SER A 4 4.51 2.27 2.39
C SER A 4 3.26 2.91 2.95
N PHE A 5 3.41 3.57 4.08
CA PHE A 5 2.43 4.52 4.61
C PHE A 5 3.15 5.56 5.44
N TYR A 6 2.50 6.70 5.62
CA TYR A 6 2.92 7.71 6.59
C TYR A 6 2.17 7.50 7.89
N TYR A 7 2.87 7.71 8.99
CA TYR A 7 2.24 7.82 10.30
C TYR A 7 2.85 8.95 11.12
N LYS A 8 2.11 9.38 12.14
CA LYS A 8 2.65 10.15 13.26
C LYS A 8 1.84 9.85 14.52
N VAL A 9 2.43 10.16 15.66
CA VAL A 9 1.80 10.01 16.98
C VAL A 9 1.74 11.36 17.70
N PRO A 10 0.78 11.57 18.63
CA PRO A 10 0.78 12.78 19.46
C PRO A 10 2.07 12.90 20.29
N VAL A 11 2.44 14.14 20.63
CA VAL A 11 3.53 14.41 21.58
C VAL A 11 3.23 13.70 22.91
N GLY A 12 4.22 13.00 23.45
CA GLY A 12 4.06 12.22 24.69
C GLY A 12 3.37 10.87 24.52
N SER A 13 3.17 10.38 23.28
CA SER A 13 2.68 9.02 23.06
C SER A 13 3.62 7.99 23.68
N THR A 14 3.02 6.94 24.24
CA THR A 14 3.74 5.80 24.84
C THR A 14 3.49 4.51 24.05
N VAL A 15 2.94 4.61 22.83
CA VAL A 15 2.65 3.45 22.00
C VAL A 15 3.92 2.67 21.72
N ASN A 16 3.84 1.35 21.80
CA ASN A 16 4.95 0.46 21.53
C ASN A 16 4.49 -0.75 20.70
N GLY A 17 5.45 -1.53 20.23
CA GLY A 17 5.20 -2.70 19.39
C GLY A 17 5.42 -2.43 17.90
N ASN A 18 4.68 -3.13 17.06
CA ASN A 18 4.84 -3.10 15.61
C ASN A 18 3.51 -2.82 14.92
N PHE A 19 3.58 -2.13 13.78
CA PHE A 19 2.57 -2.26 12.74
C PHE A 19 2.73 -3.62 12.07
N THR A 20 1.63 -4.31 11.82
CA THR A 20 1.58 -5.49 10.96
C THR A 20 0.85 -5.12 9.68
N ALA A 21 1.59 -5.04 8.57
CA ALA A 21 1.02 -4.82 7.25
C ALA A 21 0.81 -6.17 6.57
N SER A 22 -0.41 -6.49 6.13
CA SER A 22 -0.72 -7.81 5.57
C SER A 22 -1.70 -7.79 4.41
N LEU A 23 -1.67 -8.86 3.63
CA LEU A 23 -2.73 -9.26 2.71
C LEU A 23 -3.56 -10.34 3.39
N VAL A 24 -4.86 -10.13 3.46
CA VAL A 24 -5.81 -11.03 4.13
C VAL A 24 -6.90 -11.44 3.15
N SER A 25 -7.23 -12.72 3.10
CA SER A 25 -8.34 -13.22 2.27
C SER A 25 -9.70 -12.80 2.83
N SER A 26 -10.75 -12.96 2.02
CA SER A 26 -12.15 -12.79 2.45
C SER A 26 -12.55 -13.68 3.63
N SER A 27 -11.89 -14.83 3.80
CA SER A 27 -12.08 -15.74 4.95
C SER A 27 -11.31 -15.33 6.21
N GLY A 28 -10.51 -14.26 6.15
CA GLY A 28 -9.67 -13.81 7.27
C GLY A 28 -8.31 -14.49 7.35
N ALA A 29 -7.93 -15.32 6.36
CA ALA A 29 -6.62 -15.97 6.34
C ALA A 29 -5.54 -14.98 5.90
N GLU A 30 -4.44 -14.92 6.65
CA GLU A 30 -3.27 -14.14 6.28
C GLU A 30 -2.51 -14.82 5.13
N LEU A 31 -2.34 -14.10 4.02
CA LEU A 31 -1.66 -14.57 2.81
C LEU A 31 -0.18 -14.17 2.78
N ALA A 32 0.12 -13.01 3.37
CA ALA A 32 1.45 -12.44 3.49
C ALA A 32 1.44 -11.32 4.52
N SER A 33 2.52 -11.15 5.26
CA SER A 33 2.67 -10.04 6.21
C SER A 33 4.11 -9.54 6.31
N ALA A 34 4.24 -8.32 6.81
CA ALA A 34 5.50 -7.73 7.25
C ALA A 34 5.25 -6.85 8.47
N THR A 35 6.21 -6.81 9.39
CA THR A 35 6.14 -5.97 10.59
C THR A 35 7.05 -4.75 10.45
N VAL A 36 6.60 -3.63 11.01
CA VAL A 36 7.36 -2.37 11.08
C VAL A 36 7.31 -1.85 12.52
N PRO A 37 8.45 -1.63 13.20
CA PRO A 37 8.46 -1.08 14.55
C PRO A 37 7.83 0.31 14.62
N ILE A 38 7.04 0.56 15.67
CA ILE A 38 6.46 1.87 15.95
C ILE A 38 7.48 2.72 16.71
N ASN A 39 7.75 3.93 16.23
CA ASN A 39 8.50 4.94 16.97
C ASN A 39 7.51 5.84 17.72
N SER A 40 7.47 5.72 19.06
CA SER A 40 6.61 6.52 19.93
C SER A 40 6.94 8.02 19.93
N THR A 41 8.09 8.41 19.38
CA THR A 41 8.55 9.80 19.26
C THR A 41 8.35 10.40 17.87
N ALA A 42 7.73 9.66 16.94
CA ALA A 42 7.45 10.15 15.58
C ALA A 42 6.28 11.16 15.57
N THR A 43 6.54 12.37 16.06
CA THR A 43 5.53 13.44 16.15
C THR A 43 5.29 14.16 14.82
N ASP A 44 6.23 14.04 13.89
CA ASP A 44 6.10 14.48 12.50
C ASP A 44 5.78 13.30 11.57
N TRP A 45 5.14 13.62 10.43
CA TRP A 45 4.79 12.62 9.41
C TRP A 45 6.03 11.86 8.95
N THR A 46 6.08 10.58 9.33
CA THR A 46 7.18 9.68 9.04
C THR A 46 6.70 8.60 8.08
N GLN A 47 7.36 8.48 6.93
CA GLN A 47 7.08 7.39 6.00
C GLN A 47 7.80 6.13 6.45
N VAL A 48 7.08 5.02 6.47
CA VAL A 48 7.66 3.69 6.64
C VAL A 48 7.45 2.86 5.38
N HIS A 49 8.37 1.95 5.15
CA HIS A 49 8.37 1.06 4.01
C HIS A 49 8.38 -0.38 4.49
N PHE A 50 7.72 -1.26 3.75
CA PHE A 50 7.71 -2.69 4.00
C PHE A 50 7.64 -3.45 2.68
N SER A 51 7.98 -4.73 2.74
CA SER A 51 7.81 -5.64 1.61
C SER A 51 7.50 -7.03 2.10
N PHE A 52 6.61 -7.71 1.40
CA PHE A 52 6.30 -9.12 1.63
C PHE A 52 6.05 -9.83 0.31
N THR A 53 6.26 -11.14 0.30
CA THR A 53 5.98 -12.02 -0.85
C THR A 53 4.97 -13.06 -0.38
N PRO A 54 3.73 -13.04 -0.91
CA PRO A 54 2.76 -14.09 -0.62
C PRO A 54 3.31 -15.46 -1.02
N THR A 55 3.18 -16.42 -0.11
CA THR A 55 3.57 -17.81 -0.33
C THR A 55 2.38 -18.69 -0.69
N ILE A 56 1.17 -18.17 -0.51
CA ILE A 56 -0.11 -18.84 -0.77
C ILE A 56 -0.85 -18.06 -1.84
N ALA A 57 -1.27 -18.76 -2.90
CA ALA A 57 -2.21 -18.21 -3.86
C ALA A 57 -3.62 -18.25 -3.25
N PRO A 58 -4.32 -17.10 -3.13
CA PRO A 58 -5.70 -17.10 -2.63
C PRO A 58 -6.63 -17.80 -3.61
N SER A 59 -7.76 -18.30 -3.09
CA SER A 59 -8.79 -18.97 -3.91
C SER A 59 -9.50 -18.03 -4.88
N ASP A 60 -9.49 -16.72 -4.60
CA ASP A 60 -10.06 -15.67 -5.44
C ASP A 60 -9.30 -14.35 -5.26
N THR A 61 -9.80 -13.28 -5.89
CA THR A 61 -9.23 -11.92 -5.79
C THR A 61 -9.84 -11.08 -4.65
N ASN A 62 -10.73 -11.64 -3.83
CA ASN A 62 -11.39 -10.95 -2.73
C ASN A 62 -10.47 -10.89 -1.51
N ASN A 63 -9.39 -10.12 -1.63
CA ASN A 63 -8.38 -9.97 -0.62
C ASN A 63 -8.22 -8.49 -0.24
N VAL A 64 -7.93 -8.23 1.02
CA VAL A 64 -7.81 -6.88 1.57
C VAL A 64 -6.39 -6.65 2.07
N PHE A 65 -5.87 -5.45 1.78
CA PHE A 65 -4.67 -4.95 2.45
C PHE A 65 -5.05 -4.35 3.81
N SER A 66 -4.38 -4.76 4.87
CA SER A 66 -4.61 -4.24 6.22
C SER A 66 -3.29 -3.78 6.86
N VAL A 67 -3.42 -2.82 7.77
CA VAL A 67 -2.37 -2.44 8.71
C VAL A 67 -2.98 -2.49 10.10
N THR A 68 -2.45 -3.34 10.96
CA THR A 68 -2.95 -3.55 12.32
C THR A 68 -1.87 -3.27 13.36
N VAL A 69 -2.31 -3.09 14.60
CA VAL A 69 -1.46 -2.98 15.79
C VAL A 69 -2.00 -3.93 16.85
N ASP A 70 -1.15 -4.39 17.75
CA ASP A 70 -1.61 -5.16 18.90
C ASP A 70 -2.47 -4.29 19.83
N GLY A 71 -3.70 -4.72 20.08
CA GLY A 71 -4.68 -3.94 20.82
C GLY A 71 -4.31 -3.72 22.29
N ALA A 72 -3.59 -4.67 22.90
CA ALA A 72 -3.13 -4.52 24.29
C ALA A 72 -2.00 -3.48 24.39
N SER A 73 -1.05 -3.54 23.45
CA SER A 73 0.12 -2.64 23.39
C SER A 73 -0.25 -1.22 22.99
N ALA A 74 -1.29 -1.05 22.15
CA ALA A 74 -1.77 0.24 21.68
C ALA A 74 -3.00 0.77 22.44
N ALA A 75 -3.39 0.13 23.54
CA ALA A 75 -4.58 0.52 24.31
C ALA A 75 -4.53 1.99 24.73
N GLY A 76 -5.57 2.75 24.40
CA GLY A 76 -5.69 4.18 24.71
C GLY A 76 -4.74 5.10 23.92
N GLN A 77 -3.98 4.57 22.97
CA GLN A 77 -3.08 5.35 22.13
C GLN A 77 -3.79 5.85 20.87
N THR A 78 -3.29 6.94 20.31
CA THR A 78 -3.74 7.48 19.02
C THR A 78 -2.57 7.44 18.04
N ILE A 79 -2.83 6.93 16.83
CA ILE A 79 -1.88 6.93 15.73
C ILE A 79 -2.61 7.53 14.51
N TYR A 80 -2.02 8.55 13.90
CA TYR A 80 -2.53 9.12 12.65
C TYR A 80 -1.82 8.47 11.48
N PHE A 81 -2.58 8.16 10.43
CA PHE A 81 -2.03 7.58 9.20
C PHE A 81 -2.38 8.43 7.98
N ALA A 82 -1.52 8.38 6.97
CA ALA A 82 -1.74 9.02 5.68
C ALA A 82 -1.02 8.24 4.55
N LEU A 83 -1.46 8.49 3.30
CA LEU A 83 -0.77 8.06 2.07
C LEU A 83 -0.32 6.59 2.05
N PHE A 84 -1.28 5.68 2.22
CA PHE A 84 -1.04 4.26 2.03
C PHE A 84 -0.73 3.93 0.57
N SER A 85 0.21 3.02 0.36
CA SER A 85 0.63 2.54 -0.95
C SER A 85 1.00 1.07 -0.89
N LEU A 86 0.56 0.29 -1.88
CA LEU A 86 0.95 -1.11 -2.05
C LEU A 86 1.07 -1.42 -3.54
N PHE A 87 2.28 -1.76 -3.98
CA PHE A 87 2.58 -2.09 -5.36
C PHE A 87 3.00 -3.57 -5.52
N PRO A 88 2.45 -4.29 -6.51
CA PRO A 88 3.03 -5.55 -6.99
C PRO A 88 4.35 -5.28 -7.73
N PRO A 89 5.07 -6.32 -8.19
CA PRO A 89 6.09 -6.13 -9.24
C PRO A 89 5.51 -5.34 -10.42
N THR A 90 6.29 -4.43 -10.97
CA THR A 90 5.85 -3.48 -12.00
C THR A 90 6.53 -3.76 -13.34
N TYR A 91 5.88 -3.34 -14.44
CA TYR A 91 6.43 -3.47 -15.77
C TYR A 91 7.82 -2.80 -15.87
N LYS A 92 8.80 -3.56 -16.38
CA LYS A 92 10.22 -3.17 -16.44
C LYS A 92 10.81 -2.72 -15.09
N ASN A 93 10.29 -3.24 -13.98
CA ASN A 93 10.74 -2.95 -12.62
C ASN A 93 10.79 -1.44 -12.27
N ARG A 94 9.90 -0.64 -12.87
CA ARG A 94 9.87 0.81 -12.62
C ARG A 94 9.19 1.13 -11.29
N PRO A 95 9.84 1.87 -10.37
CA PRO A 95 9.16 2.41 -9.19
C PRO A 95 7.95 3.25 -9.60
N ASN A 96 6.84 3.14 -8.86
CA ASN A 96 5.56 3.78 -9.22
C ASN A 96 5.12 3.46 -10.67
N GLY A 97 5.42 2.23 -11.11
CA GLY A 97 5.23 1.79 -12.48
C GLY A 97 3.86 1.19 -12.75
N MET A 98 3.72 0.64 -13.96
CA MET A 98 2.48 0.05 -14.44
C MET A 98 2.35 -1.43 -14.05
N ARG A 99 1.10 -1.93 -14.03
CA ARG A 99 0.78 -3.35 -13.91
C ARG A 99 1.35 -4.09 -15.14
N ILE A 100 2.01 -5.23 -14.90
CA ILE A 100 2.80 -5.96 -15.91
C ILE A 100 1.94 -6.40 -17.09
N ASP A 101 0.90 -7.18 -16.84
CA ASP A 101 0.00 -7.74 -17.85
C ASP A 101 -0.64 -6.68 -18.76
N LEU A 102 -1.14 -5.57 -18.19
CA LEU A 102 -1.75 -4.49 -18.96
C LEU A 102 -0.72 -3.73 -19.81
N ALA A 103 0.47 -3.49 -19.27
CA ALA A 103 1.54 -2.81 -20.00
C ALA A 103 2.09 -3.67 -21.14
N GLU A 104 2.19 -4.99 -20.93
CA GLU A 104 2.57 -5.97 -21.95
C GLU A 104 1.52 -6.04 -23.05
N ALA A 105 0.24 -6.22 -22.71
CA ALA A 105 -0.85 -6.25 -23.67
C ALA A 105 -0.89 -4.96 -24.53
N LEU A 106 -0.70 -3.78 -23.92
CA LEU A 106 -0.59 -2.52 -24.66
C LEU A 106 0.63 -2.51 -25.58
N ALA A 107 1.80 -2.93 -25.10
CA ALA A 107 3.03 -2.96 -25.90
C ALA A 107 2.94 -3.93 -27.08
N GLU A 108 2.25 -5.06 -26.93
CA GLU A 108 2.03 -6.06 -27.98
C GLU A 108 1.25 -5.51 -29.18
N THR A 109 0.37 -4.51 -28.98
CA THR A 109 -0.31 -3.82 -30.09
C THR A 109 0.63 -3.00 -30.97
N LYS A 110 1.89 -2.80 -30.55
CA LYS A 110 2.92 -2.00 -31.25
C LYS A 110 2.40 -0.61 -31.65
N PRO A 111 1.86 0.18 -30.71
CA PRO A 111 1.25 1.45 -31.05
C PRO A 111 2.31 2.43 -31.57
N GLY A 112 2.00 3.14 -32.64
CA GLY A 112 2.88 4.20 -33.17
C GLY A 112 2.88 5.47 -32.32
N PHE A 113 1.86 5.68 -31.48
CA PHE A 113 1.74 6.81 -30.57
C PHE A 113 0.86 6.47 -29.35
N PHE A 114 0.99 7.24 -28.27
CA PHE A 114 0.13 7.16 -27.08
C PHE A 114 -0.35 8.57 -26.69
N ARG A 115 -1.64 8.86 -26.86
CA ARG A 115 -2.22 10.17 -26.52
C ARG A 115 -2.68 10.19 -25.05
N PHE A 116 -2.15 11.12 -24.25
CA PHE A 116 -2.41 11.21 -22.81
C PHE A 116 -2.17 12.65 -22.29
N PRO A 117 -2.78 13.12 -21.18
CA PRO A 117 -3.93 12.60 -20.41
C PRO A 117 -5.29 13.10 -20.96
N GLY A 118 -5.34 13.41 -22.26
CA GLY A 118 -6.38 14.22 -22.92
C GLY A 118 -7.83 13.71 -22.88
N GLY A 119 -8.68 14.36 -23.68
CA GLY A 119 -10.13 14.16 -23.62
C GLY A 119 -10.74 14.84 -22.39
N ASN A 120 -11.83 14.29 -21.85
CA ASN A 120 -12.57 14.89 -20.73
C ASN A 120 -11.76 14.93 -19.42
N ASN A 121 -10.74 14.07 -19.27
CA ASN A 121 -9.88 14.10 -18.09
C ASN A 121 -8.94 15.33 -18.08
N LEU A 122 -8.68 15.96 -19.25
CA LEU A 122 -7.93 17.20 -19.36
C LEU A 122 -8.83 18.44 -19.38
N VAL A 123 -10.03 18.33 -19.94
CA VAL A 123 -10.98 19.44 -20.02
C VAL A 123 -12.04 19.26 -18.94
N ARG A 124 -11.92 19.99 -17.83
CA ARG A 124 -12.96 20.07 -16.81
C ARG A 124 -14.17 20.82 -17.39
N THR A 125 -15.07 20.11 -18.06
CA THR A 125 -16.37 20.68 -18.43
C THR A 125 -17.20 20.82 -17.16
N GLY A 126 -17.18 22.00 -16.56
CA GLY A 126 -18.21 22.42 -15.63
C GLY A 126 -19.46 22.76 -16.42
N LEU A 127 -20.35 21.78 -16.56
CA LEU A 127 -21.78 22.00 -16.77
C LEU A 127 -22.50 21.52 -15.52
#